data_AF-A0A2I1GBR2-F1
#
_entry.id   AF-A0A2I1GBR2-F1
#
_cell.length_a   1.000
_cell.length_b   1.000
_cell.length_c   1.000
_cell.angle_alpha   90.00
_cell.angle_beta   90.00
_cell.angle_gamma   90.00
#
_symmetry.space_group_name_H-M   'P 1'
#
loop_
_entity.id
_entity.type
_entity.pdbx_description
1 polymer ?
#
loop_
_entity_poly.entity_id
_entity_poly.type
_entity_poly.pdbx_seq_one_letter_code
_entity_poly.pdbx_strand_id
1 'polypeptide(L)'
;MYNFVNVKVVSAGLTITATDATSDHLPTNNSPGTPDEEGRQFYYRSVRRRETKWDLYCTKLGAALARELKKANKNIVINNEVLTDLPEGYKLFEHVKHYVHEPKKY
;
A
#
# COMPACT_ATOMS: atom_id res chain seq x y z
N MET A 1 25.85 2.72 7.25
CA MET A 1 25.49 1.29 7.23
C MET A 1 24.07 1.18 7.77
N TYR A 2 23.10 0.67 6.99
CA TYR A 2 21.71 0.56 7.44
C TYR A 2 21.54 -0.75 8.22
N ASN A 3 21.07 -0.66 9.48
CA ASN A 3 20.74 -1.82 10.30
C ASN A 3 19.24 -2.10 10.19
N PHE A 4 18.87 -3.13 9.44
CA PHE A 4 17.48 -3.55 9.28
C PHE A 4 17.06 -4.45 10.44
N VAL A 5 16.80 -3.86 11.61
CA VAL A 5 16.38 -4.58 12.84
C VAL A 5 14.88 -4.86 12.90
N ASN A 6 14.08 -4.16 12.09
CA ASN A 6 12.62 -4.19 12.14
C ASN A 6 11.99 -5.07 11.04
N VAL A 7 12.74 -6.01 10.47
CA VAL A 7 12.27 -6.89 9.40
C VAL A 7 12.50 -8.35 9.76
N LYS A 8 11.45 -9.16 9.68
CA LYS A 8 11.51 -10.61 9.79
C LYS A 8 11.41 -11.23 8.40
N VAL A 9 12.41 -12.03 8.02
CA VAL A 9 12.37 -12.86 6.81
C VAL A 9 11.70 -14.19 7.17
N VAL A 10 10.60 -14.52 6.50
CA VAL A 10 9.87 -15.78 6.66
C VAL A 10 9.70 -16.46 5.30
N SER A 11 9.28 -17.73 5.29
CA SER A 11 9.05 -18.47 4.04
C SER A 11 8.02 -17.78 3.14
N ALA A 12 7.00 -17.15 3.73
CA ALA A 12 5.95 -16.44 3.01
C ALA A 12 6.41 -15.10 2.40
N GLY A 13 7.51 -14.51 2.89
CA GLY A 13 7.97 -13.20 2.45
C GLY A 13 8.68 -12.39 3.54
N LEU A 14 8.55 -11.07 3.46
CA LEU A 14 9.11 -10.10 4.39
C LEU A 14 8.00 -9.51 5.27
N THR A 15 8.19 -9.54 6.58
CA THR A 15 7.27 -8.95 7.55
C THR A 15 7.94 -7.80 8.27
N ILE A 16 7.31 -6.63 8.26
CA ILE A 16 7.77 -5.46 9.03
C ILE A 16 7.24 -5.59 10.46
N THR A 17 8.12 -5.38 11.44
CA THR A 17 7.85 -5.64 12.87
C THR A 17 7.74 -4.38 13.71
N ALA A 18 8.01 -3.22 13.12
CA ALA A 18 7.85 -1.91 13.77
C ALA A 18 7.12 -0.96 12.84
N THR A 19 6.32 -0.07 13.42
CA THR A 19 5.57 0.95 12.69
C THR A 19 5.56 2.24 13.49
N ASP A 20 5.57 3.37 12.78
CA ASP A 20 5.35 4.73 13.28
C ASP A 20 4.01 5.30 12.78
N ALA A 21 3.16 4.45 12.19
CA ALA A 21 1.90 4.89 11.61
C ALA A 21 0.99 5.57 12.64
N THR A 22 0.49 6.74 12.26
CA THR A 22 -0.58 7.44 12.96
C THR A 22 -1.81 7.52 12.05
N SER A 23 -3.01 7.49 12.63
CA SER A 23 -4.26 7.64 11.87
C SER A 23 -4.48 9.05 11.34
N ASP A 24 -3.72 10.03 11.82
CA ASP A 24 -3.93 11.46 11.59
C ASP A 24 -3.65 11.89 10.15
N HIS A 25 -2.95 11.05 9.40
CA HIS A 25 -2.60 11.28 7.99
C HIS A 25 -3.47 10.47 7.02
N LEU A 26 -4.44 9.71 7.53
CA LEU A 26 -5.38 9.00 6.66
C LEU A 26 -6.37 10.01 6.06
N PRO A 27 -6.80 9.83 4.81
CA PRO A 27 -7.88 10.64 4.25
C PRO A 27 -9.15 10.50 5.09
N THR A 28 -9.96 11.56 5.10
CA THR A 28 -11.23 11.64 5.84
C THR A 28 -12.45 11.50 4.92
N ASN A 29 -12.32 11.81 3.62
CA ASN A 29 -13.35 11.65 2.60
C ASN A 29 -13.37 10.22 2.03
N ASN A 30 -13.84 9.27 2.86
CA ASN A 30 -13.68 7.83 2.64
C ASN A 30 -14.86 7.16 1.92
N SER A 31 -15.88 7.96 1.61
CA SER A 31 -17.14 7.57 1.01
C SER A 31 -17.54 8.58 -0.05
N PRO A 32 -18.34 8.17 -1.06
CA PRO A 32 -18.94 9.12 -1.98
C PRO A 32 -19.71 10.20 -1.20
N GLY A 33 -19.29 11.46 -1.34
CA GLY A 33 -19.99 12.62 -0.79
C GLY A 33 -21.14 13.07 -1.69
N THR A 34 -21.65 14.28 -1.49
CA THR A 34 -22.63 14.86 -2.43
C THR A 34 -21.95 15.15 -3.78
N PRO A 35 -22.56 14.80 -4.93
CA PRO A 35 -22.04 15.19 -6.23
C PRO A 35 -22.01 16.71 -6.41
N ASP A 36 -21.09 17.21 -7.24
CA ASP A 36 -21.14 18.59 -7.71
C ASP A 36 -22.28 18.83 -8.73
N GLU A 37 -22.42 20.07 -9.21
CA GLU A 37 -23.45 20.47 -10.18
C GLU A 37 -23.39 19.67 -11.50
N GLU A 38 -22.24 19.07 -11.82
CA GLU A 38 -22.04 18.23 -12.99
C GLU A 38 -22.19 16.72 -12.67
N GLY A 39 -22.59 16.37 -11.45
CA GLY A 39 -22.75 14.99 -11.00
C GLY A 39 -21.44 14.26 -10.69
N ARG A 40 -20.31 14.97 -10.53
CA ARG A 40 -18.99 14.39 -10.25
C ARG A 40 -18.77 14.25 -8.75
N GLN A 41 -18.17 13.14 -8.35
CA GLN A 41 -17.81 12.82 -6.97
C GLN A 41 -16.38 12.29 -6.90
N PHE A 42 -15.64 12.71 -5.88
CA PHE A 42 -14.28 12.25 -5.60
C PHE A 42 -14.16 11.82 -4.15
N TYR A 43 -13.62 10.62 -3.93
CA TYR A 43 -13.38 10.08 -2.59
C TYR A 43 -12.18 9.14 -2.60
N TYR A 44 -11.64 8.85 -1.42
CA TYR A 44 -10.57 7.87 -1.26
C TYR A 44 -11.14 6.55 -0.76
N ARG A 45 -10.84 5.47 -1.46
CA ARG A 45 -11.22 4.12 -1.05
C ARG A 45 -9.97 3.39 -0.55
N SER A 46 -10.05 2.78 0.63
CA SER A 46 -9.00 1.86 1.07
C SER A 46 -8.94 0.66 0.12
N VAL A 47 -7.77 0.38 -0.40
CA VAL A 47 -7.48 -0.82 -1.18
C VAL A 47 -7.45 -2.00 -0.22
N ARG A 48 -8.25 -3.04 -0.49
CA ARG A 48 -8.34 -4.23 0.37
C ARG A 48 -7.26 -5.24 0.00
N ARG A 49 -6.92 -6.10 0.96
CA ARG A 49 -6.07 -7.28 0.71
C ARG A 49 -6.65 -8.11 -0.43
N ARG A 50 -5.77 -8.69 -1.26
CA ARG A 50 -6.10 -9.52 -2.44
C ARG A 50 -6.70 -8.75 -3.62
N GLU A 51 -6.79 -7.42 -3.56
CA GLU A 51 -6.99 -6.64 -4.77
C GLU A 51 -5.68 -6.62 -5.58
N THR A 52 -5.74 -6.67 -6.91
CA THR A 52 -4.54 -6.65 -7.78
C THR A 52 -3.59 -5.49 -7.44
N LYS A 53 -4.14 -4.34 -7.07
CA LYS A 53 -3.37 -3.17 -6.65
C LYS A 53 -2.63 -3.43 -5.33
N TRP A 54 -3.28 -4.06 -4.35
CA TRP A 54 -2.63 -4.43 -3.09
C TRP A 54 -1.42 -5.33 -3.32
N ASP A 55 -1.62 -6.40 -4.09
CA ASP A 55 -0.59 -7.40 -4.38
C ASP A 55 0.59 -6.77 -5.15
N LEU A 56 0.29 -5.88 -6.10
CA LEU A 56 1.29 -5.11 -6.84
C LEU A 56 2.17 -4.26 -5.92
N TYR A 57 1.55 -3.53 -4.97
CA TYR A 57 2.30 -2.68 -4.04
C TYR A 57 3.14 -3.51 -3.07
N CYS A 58 2.58 -4.58 -2.48
CA CYS A 58 3.33 -5.46 -1.58
C CYS A 58 4.53 -6.12 -2.28
N THR A 59 4.37 -6.50 -3.56
CA THR A 59 5.45 -7.06 -4.37
C THR A 59 6.54 -6.02 -4.64
N LYS A 60 6.16 -4.80 -5.08
CA LYS A 60 7.13 -3.75 -5.39
C LYS A 60 7.92 -3.31 -4.16
N LEU A 61 7.24 -3.09 -3.03
CA LEU A 61 7.87 -2.70 -1.78
C LEU A 61 8.74 -3.83 -1.22
N GLY A 62 8.27 -5.07 -1.28
CA GLY A 62 9.02 -6.25 -0.86
C GLY A 62 10.31 -6.43 -1.65
N ALA A 63 10.24 -6.33 -2.98
CA ALA A 63 11.42 -6.46 -3.84
C ALA A 63 12.45 -5.35 -3.61
N ALA A 64 11.98 -4.10 -3.40
CA ALA A 64 12.86 -2.99 -3.05
C ALA A 64 13.56 -3.24 -1.70
N LEU A 65 12.84 -3.70 -0.69
CA LEU A 65 13.41 -4.00 0.62
C LEU A 65 14.37 -5.20 0.57
N ALA A 66 14.00 -6.28 -0.13
CA ALA A 66 14.84 -7.46 -0.31
C ALA A 66 16.20 -7.10 -0.94
N ARG A 67 16.19 -6.22 -1.94
CA ARG A 67 17.42 -5.70 -2.56
C ARG A 67 18.32 -4.98 -1.55
N GLU A 68 17.77 -4.11 -0.71
CA GLU A 68 18.57 -3.40 0.29
C GLU A 68 19.07 -4.32 1.41
N LEU A 69 18.26 -5.31 1.83
CA LEU A 69 18.67 -6.35 2.78
C LEU A 69 19.85 -7.18 2.25
N LYS A 70 19.80 -7.60 0.98
CA LYS A 70 20.88 -8.35 0.32
C LYS A 70 22.16 -7.54 0.16
N LYS A 71 22.05 -6.22 -0.06
CA LYS A 71 23.20 -5.31 -0.07
C LYS A 71 23.85 -5.20 1.32
N ALA A 72 23.03 -5.11 2.37
CA ALA A 72 23.51 -5.01 3.75
C ALA A 72 24.08 -6.33 4.28
N ASN A 73 23.48 -7.47 3.90
CA ASN A 73 23.93 -8.81 4.26
C ASN A 73 23.89 -9.74 3.04
N LYS A 74 25.06 -9.95 2.42
CA LYS A 74 25.19 -10.79 1.20
C LYS A 74 24.80 -12.26 1.41
N ASN A 75 24.78 -12.74 2.65
CA ASN A 75 24.48 -14.13 2.97
C ASN A 75 22.99 -14.35 3.31
N ILE A 76 22.18 -13.29 3.32
CA ILE A 76 20.74 -13.42 3.63
C ILE A 76 20.03 -14.18 2.51
N VAL A 77 19.23 -15.17 2.89
CA VAL A 77 18.39 -15.92 1.96
C VAL A 77 16.96 -15.42 2.07
N ILE A 78 16.43 -14.86 0.99
CA ILE A 78 15.06 -14.37 0.89
C ILE A 78 14.42 -15.12 -0.28
N ASN A 79 13.54 -16.08 0.04
CA ASN A 79 12.91 -16.95 -0.96
C ASN A 79 11.74 -16.26 -1.68
N ASN A 80 11.05 -15.36 -0.98
CA ASN A 80 9.93 -14.62 -1.53
C ASN A 80 10.11 -13.13 -1.25
N GLU A 81 10.25 -12.33 -2.30
CA GLU A 81 10.57 -10.90 -2.21
C GLU A 81 9.30 -10.03 -2.19
N VAL A 82 8.33 -10.41 -1.35
CA VAL A 82 7.07 -9.70 -1.19
C VAL A 82 6.89 -9.29 0.27
N LEU A 83 6.26 -8.14 0.51
CA LEU A 83 5.73 -7.87 1.84
C LEU A 83 4.54 -8.81 2.11
N THR A 84 4.54 -9.47 3.26
CA THR A 84 3.42 -10.33 3.68
C THR A 84 2.16 -9.52 4.00
N ASP A 85 2.37 -8.30 4.47
CA ASP A 85 1.34 -7.31 4.78
C ASP A 85 1.97 -5.91 4.74
N LEU A 86 1.14 -4.86 4.67
CA LEU A 86 1.64 -3.51 4.96
C LEU A 86 2.01 -3.43 6.46
N PRO A 87 2.97 -2.56 6.85
CA PRO A 87 3.23 -2.30 8.26
C PRO A 87 1.94 -1.91 8.97
N GLU A 88 1.81 -2.29 10.25
CA GLU A 88 0.63 -2.00 11.03
C GLU A 88 0.28 -0.50 10.99
N GLY A 89 -1.00 -0.17 10.82
CA GLY A 89 -1.48 1.21 10.68
C GLY A 89 -1.31 1.84 9.28
N TYR A 90 -0.38 1.36 8.44
CA TYR A 90 -0.29 1.80 7.06
C TYR A 90 -1.43 1.22 6.21
N LYS A 91 -1.99 2.06 5.34
CA LYS A 91 -3.07 1.70 4.42
C LYS A 91 -2.80 2.26 3.03
N LEU A 92 -3.18 1.49 2.01
CA LEU A 92 -3.21 1.97 0.64
C LEU A 92 -4.60 2.54 0.34
N PHE A 93 -4.62 3.74 -0.22
CA PHE A 93 -5.85 4.34 -0.73
C PHE A 93 -5.73 4.55 -2.22
N GLU A 94 -6.87 4.45 -2.90
CA GLU A 94 -7.00 4.92 -4.26
C GLU A 94 -7.97 6.09 -4.32
N HIS A 95 -7.68 7.02 -5.22
CA HIS A 95 -8.57 8.11 -5.55
C HIS A 95 -9.61 7.62 -6.55
N VAL A 96 -10.87 7.62 -6.13
CA VAL A 96 -12.00 7.16 -6.95
C VAL A 96 -12.71 8.38 -7.52
N LYS A 97 -12.89 8.38 -8.83
CA LYS A 97 -13.74 9.32 -9.56
C LYS A 97 -15.05 8.61 -9.87
N HIS A 98 -16.14 9.08 -9.29
CA HIS A 98 -17.48 8.56 -9.53
C HIS A 98 -18.33 9.63 -10.22
N TYR A 99 -19.13 9.22 -11.20
CA TYR A 99 -19.96 10.12 -11.98
C TYR A 99 -21.40 9.61 -11.88
N VAL A 100 -22.31 10.43 -11.35
CA VAL A 100 -23.74 10.11 -11.25
C VAL A 100 -24.39 10.10 -12.64
N HIS A 101 -23.85 10.88 -13.57
CA HIS A 101 -24.24 10.90 -14.98
C HIS A 101 -23.01 10.64 -15.84
N GLU A 102 -23.12 9.85 -16.91
CA GLU A 102 -21.99 9.64 -17.82
C GLU A 102 -21.47 10.99 -18.33
N PRO A 103 -20.16 11.27 -18.22
CA PRO A 103 -19.61 12.54 -18.68
C PRO A 103 -19.81 12.66 -20.19
N LYS A 104 -20.33 13.80 -20.65
CA LYS A 104 -20.45 14.10 -22.08
C LYS A 104 -19.06 14.00 -22.71
N LYS A 105 -18.88 13.03 -23.61
CA LYS A 105 -17.68 12.96 -24.47
C LYS A 105 -17.82 14.07 -25.51
N TYR A 106 -16.96 15.09 -25.40
CA TYR A 106 -16.77 16.10 -26.43
C TYR A 106 -15.72 15.61 -27.43
#